data_AF-A0A2S9I732-F1
#
_entry.id   AF-A0A2S9I732-F1
#
_cell.length_a   1.000
_cell.length_b   1.000
_cell.length_c   1.000
_cell.angle_alpha   90.00
_cell.angle_beta   90.00
_cell.angle_gamma   90.00
#
_symmetry.space_group_name_H-M   'P 1'
#
loop_
_entity.id
_entity.type
_entity.pdbx_description
1 polymer ?
#
loop_
_entity_poly.entity_id
_entity_poly.type
_entity_poly.pdbx_seq_one_letter_code
_entity_poly.pdbx_strand_id
1 'polypeptide(L)'
;MRHRERNSKAAEQISQYFKNATMPSQQETLGRIVTEILVSGKTLSRKAICTSLLSKLETVTSSDEENHYHQLIALLFGRDCD
;
A
#
# COMPACT_ATOMS: atom_id res chain seq x y z
N MET A 1 -2.96 38.91 -12.69
CA MET A 1 -3.90 37.77 -12.72
C MET A 1 -3.31 36.47 -13.29
N ARG A 2 -2.51 36.49 -14.38
CA ARG A 2 -1.90 35.31 -15.03
C ARG A 2 -1.04 34.34 -14.17
N HIS A 3 -0.58 34.74 -12.99
CA HIS A 3 0.24 33.88 -12.12
C HIS A 3 -0.61 32.99 -11.19
N ARG A 4 -1.81 33.46 -10.83
CA ARG A 4 -2.74 32.76 -9.93
C ARG A 4 -3.45 31.60 -10.64
N GLU A 5 -3.80 31.78 -11.91
CA GLU A 5 -4.38 30.74 -12.76
C GLU A 5 -3.39 29.61 -13.08
N ARG A 6 -2.11 29.95 -13.29
CA ARG A 6 -1.03 28.96 -13.51
C ARG A 6 -0.80 28.09 -12.28
N ASN A 7 -0.79 28.68 -11.08
CA ASN A 7 -0.68 27.91 -9.83
C ASN A 7 -1.90 27.00 -9.60
N SER A 8 -3.11 27.47 -9.93
CA SER A 8 -4.34 26.66 -9.78
C SER A 8 -4.31 25.42 -10.68
N LYS A 9 -3.90 25.56 -11.94
CA LYS A 9 -3.78 24.42 -12.87
C LYS A 9 -2.71 23.42 -12.42
N ALA A 10 -1.56 23.90 -11.94
CA ALA A 10 -0.51 23.02 -11.44
C ALA A 10 -0.96 22.22 -10.21
N ALA A 11 -1.64 22.87 -9.25
CA ALA A 11 -2.19 22.19 -8.08
C ALA A 11 -3.24 21.13 -8.47
N GLU A 12 -4.07 21.42 -9.46
CA GLU A 12 -5.09 20.49 -9.95
C GLU A 12 -4.48 19.30 -10.69
N GLN A 13 -3.45 19.50 -11.50
CA GLN A 13 -2.70 18.41 -12.14
C GLN A 13 -1.97 17.53 -11.12
N ILE A 14 -1.37 18.12 -10.08
CA ILE A 14 -0.75 17.37 -8.99
C ILE A 14 -1.80 16.55 -8.23
N SER A 15 -2.96 17.15 -7.94
CA SER A 15 -4.06 16.45 -7.28
C SER A 15 -4.61 15.30 -8.12
N GLN A 16 -4.73 15.49 -9.45
CA GLN A 16 -5.12 14.42 -10.37
C GLN A 16 -4.07 13.31 -10.45
N TYR A 17 -2.78 13.64 -10.47
CA TYR A 17 -1.70 12.67 -10.44
C TYR A 17 -1.75 11.81 -9.17
N PHE A 18 -1.96 12.41 -8.00
CA PHE A 18 -2.13 11.67 -6.75
C PHE A 18 -3.47 10.96 -6.61
N LYS A 19 -4.54 11.44 -7.25
CA LYS A 19 -5.81 10.70 -7.35
C LYS A 19 -5.67 9.44 -8.21
N ASN A 20 -4.85 9.53 -9.25
CA ASN A 20 -4.50 8.41 -10.10
C ASN A 20 -3.30 7.63 -9.53
N ALA A 21 -2.92 7.85 -8.27
CA ALA A 21 -1.79 7.18 -7.66
C ALA A 21 -1.96 5.68 -7.81
N THR A 22 -1.03 5.08 -8.55
CA THR A 22 -0.94 3.65 -8.76
C THR A 22 -0.81 2.93 -7.43
N MET A 23 -1.42 1.75 -7.35
CA MET A 23 -1.26 0.84 -6.23
C MET A 23 0.23 0.65 -5.91
N PRO A 24 0.62 0.68 -4.61
CA PRO A 24 2.00 0.43 -4.22
C PRO A 24 2.42 -0.97 -4.64
N SER A 25 3.68 -1.14 -5.04
CA SER A 25 4.23 -2.45 -5.34
C SER A 25 4.21 -3.37 -4.12
N GLN A 26 4.36 -4.67 -4.35
CA GLN A 26 4.44 -5.68 -3.30
C GLN A 26 5.59 -5.36 -2.31
N GLN A 27 6.77 -5.02 -2.83
CA GLN A 27 7.94 -4.67 -2.03
C GLN A 27 7.70 -3.40 -1.20
N GLU A 28 7.12 -2.35 -1.77
CA GLU A 28 6.79 -1.12 -1.02
C GLU A 28 5.78 -1.39 0.09
N THR A 29 4.78 -2.21 -0.19
CA THR A 29 3.74 -2.59 0.77
C THR A 29 4.32 -3.39 1.93
N LEU A 30 5.14 -4.41 1.63
CA LEU A 30 5.84 -5.19 2.65
C LEU A 30 6.81 -4.32 3.45
N GLY A 31 7.57 -3.46 2.79
CA GLY A 31 8.48 -2.51 3.45
C GLY A 31 7.75 -1.65 4.47
N ARG A 32 6.61 -1.08 4.08
CA ARG A 32 5.76 -0.29 4.99
C ARG A 32 5.29 -1.10 6.19
N ILE A 33 4.80 -2.33 5.99
CA ILE A 33 4.37 -3.20 7.09
C ILE A 33 5.52 -3.55 8.04
N VAL A 34 6.69 -3.86 7.49
CA VAL A 34 7.90 -4.14 8.29
C VAL A 34 8.26 -2.92 9.13
N THR A 35 8.26 -1.72 8.55
CA THR A 35 8.52 -0.48 9.29
C THR A 35 7.46 -0.23 10.37
N GLU A 36 6.17 -0.42 10.08
CA GLU A 36 5.07 -0.30 11.07
C GLU A 36 5.30 -1.24 12.28
N ILE A 37 5.67 -2.49 12.02
CA ILE A 37 5.97 -3.48 13.07
C ILE A 37 7.16 -3.03 13.93
N LEU A 38 8.28 -2.65 13.30
CA LEU A 38 9.50 -2.26 14.00
C LEU A 38 9.30 -0.98 14.83
N VAL A 39 8.63 0.03 14.27
CA VAL A 39 8.33 1.29 14.97
C VAL A 39 7.40 1.06 16.16
N SER A 40 6.50 0.08 16.08
CA SER A 40 5.65 -0.31 17.22
C SER A 40 6.38 -1.10 18.32
N GLY A 41 7.69 -1.36 18.18
CA GLY A 41 8.49 -2.14 19.12
C GLY A 41 8.16 -3.64 19.12
N LYS A 42 7.42 -4.13 18.13
CA LYS A 42 7.05 -5.55 18.01
C LYS A 42 8.15 -6.33 17.31
N THR A 43 8.29 -7.61 17.66
CA THR A 43 9.21 -8.52 16.98
C THR A 43 8.80 -8.73 15.53
N LEU A 44 9.72 -8.46 14.61
CA LEU A 44 9.55 -8.78 13.20
C LEU A 44 9.55 -10.30 13.02
N SER A 45 8.43 -10.83 12.55
CA SER A 45 8.26 -12.26 12.31
C SER A 45 7.25 -12.49 11.18
N ARG A 46 7.31 -13.66 10.53
CA ARG A 46 6.30 -14.05 9.52
C ARG A 46 4.89 -13.94 10.09
N LYS A 47 4.69 -14.38 11.34
CA LYS A 47 3.41 -14.24 12.05
C LYS A 47 2.96 -12.78 12.14
N ALA A 48 3.84 -11.88 12.58
CA ALA A 48 3.51 -10.46 12.71
C ALA A 48 3.14 -9.84 11.35
N ILE A 49 3.88 -10.17 10.29
CA ILE A 49 3.60 -9.68 8.93
C ILE A 49 2.24 -10.21 8.44
N CYS A 50 1.99 -11.52 8.57
CA CYS A 50 0.71 -12.11 8.16
C CYS A 50 -0.48 -11.54 8.94
N THR A 51 -0.34 -11.32 10.26
CA THR A 51 -1.38 -10.69 11.07
C THR A 51 -1.69 -9.28 10.58
N SER A 52 -0.66 -8.46 10.29
CA SER A 52 -0.86 -7.12 9.73
C SER A 52 -1.54 -7.13 8.36
N LEU A 53 -1.18 -8.07 7.49
CA LEU A 53 -1.83 -8.22 6.17
C LEU A 53 -3.30 -8.62 6.30
N LEU A 54 -3.62 -9.58 7.17
CA LEU A 54 -5.00 -10.01 7.44
C LEU A 54 -5.84 -8.88 8.02
N SER A 55 -5.31 -8.12 8.99
CA SER A 55 -6.04 -6.96 9.54
C SER A 55 -6.31 -5.87 8.51
N LYS A 56 -5.44 -5.68 7.50
CA LYS A 56 -5.70 -4.73 6.40
C LYS A 56 -6.78 -5.26 5.44
N LEU A 57 -6.78 -6.56 5.15
CA LEU A 57 -7.82 -7.22 4.34
C LEU A 57 -9.22 -7.06 4.94
N GLU A 58 -9.36 -7.12 6.26
CA GLU A 58 -10.66 -6.94 6.94
C GLU A 58 -11.30 -5.56 6.71
N THR A 59 -10.50 -4.57 6.33
CA THR A 59 -10.95 -3.17 6.18
C THR A 59 -11.05 -2.69 4.73
N VAL A 60 -10.49 -3.46 3.80
CA VAL A 60 -10.37 -3.03 2.42
C VAL A 60 -11.68 -3.29 1.67
N THR A 61 -12.00 -2.44 0.71
CA THR A 61 -13.24 -2.55 -0.08
C THR A 61 -12.98 -2.63 -1.59
N SER A 62 -11.74 -2.39 -2.01
CA SER A 62 -11.30 -2.48 -3.39
C SER A 62 -10.81 -3.90 -3.70
N SER A 63 -11.40 -4.53 -4.72
CA SER A 63 -11.00 -5.87 -5.16
C SER A 63 -9.53 -5.93 -5.61
N ASP A 64 -8.99 -4.84 -6.15
CA ASP A 64 -7.58 -4.76 -6.53
C ASP A 64 -6.66 -4.78 -5.30
N GLU A 65 -7.06 -4.09 -4.23
CA GLU A 65 -6.31 -4.09 -2.97
C GLU A 65 -6.43 -5.42 -2.24
N GLU A 66 -7.61 -6.06 -2.26
CA GLU A 66 -7.79 -7.42 -1.72
C GLU A 66 -6.85 -8.41 -2.41
N ASN A 67 -6.84 -8.42 -3.75
CA ASN A 67 -5.99 -9.29 -4.54
C ASN A 67 -4.51 -9.02 -4.24
N HIS A 68 -4.11 -7.74 -4.15
CA HIS A 68 -2.75 -7.35 -3.79
C HIS A 68 -2.32 -7.92 -2.43
N TYR A 69 -3.15 -7.82 -1.39
CA TYR A 69 -2.83 -8.40 -0.09
C TYR A 69 -2.85 -9.93 -0.11
N HIS A 70 -3.73 -10.57 -0.87
CA HIS A 70 -3.74 -12.02 -1.05
C HIS A 70 -2.46 -12.54 -1.70
N GLN A 71 -1.94 -11.85 -2.74
CA GLN A 71 -0.67 -12.20 -3.37
C GLN A 71 0.50 -12.08 -2.39
N LEU A 72 0.53 -11.02 -1.58
CA LEU A 72 1.56 -10.85 -0.54
C LEU A 72 1.53 -11.98 0.50
N ILE A 73 0.34 -12.40 0.90
CA ILE A 73 0.17 -13.55 1.80
C ILE A 73 0.67 -14.84 1.12
N ALA A 74 0.31 -15.06 -0.14
CA ALA A 74 0.73 -16.24 -0.90
C ALA A 74 2.27 -16.33 -1.02
N LEU A 75 2.93 -15.21 -1.33
CA LEU A 75 4.39 -15.07 -1.36
C LEU A 75 5.03 -15.43 -0.02
N LEU A 76 4.46 -14.96 1.10
CA LEU A 76 4.97 -15.30 2.45
C LEU A 76 4.80 -16.78 2.81
N PHE A 77 3.91 -17.49 2.13
CA PHE A 77 3.72 -18.93 2.27
C PHE A 77 4.50 -19.75 1.23
N GLY A 78 5.24 -19.10 0.32
CA GLY A 78 5.94 -19.77 -0.78
C GLY A 78 4.97 -20.45 -1.76
N ARG A 79 3.76 -19.92 -1.87
CA ARG A 79 2.74 -20.34 -2.83
C ARG A 79 2.65 -19.27 -3.91
N ASP A 80 3.71 -19.12 -4.69
CA ASP A 80 3.60 -18.30 -5.89
C ASP A 80 2.57 -18.99 -6.80
N CYS A 81 1.45 -18.33 -7.06
CA CYS A 81 0.50 -18.78 -8.07
C CYS A 81 1.09 -18.45 -9.44
N ASP A 82 1.78 -19.41 -10.05
CA ASP A 82 1.93 -19.49 -11.51
C ASP A 82 0.58 -19.80 -12.17
#